data_AF-A0A1M7D3Y4-F1
#
_entry.id   AF-A0A1M7D3Y4-F1
#
_cell.length_a   1.000
_cell.length_b   1.000
_cell.length_c   1.000
_cell.angle_alpha   90.00
_cell.angle_beta   90.00
_cell.angle_gamma   90.00
#
_symmetry.space_group_name_H-M   'P 1'
#
loop_
_entity.id
_entity.type
_entity.pdbx_description
1 polymer ?
#
loop_
_entity_poly.entity_id
_entity_poly.type
_entity_poly.pdbx_seq_one_letter_code
_entity_poly.pdbx_strand_id
1 'polypeptide(L)'
;MNDLTYKNYYIFTRYKDFTDPVVKAYMKYFATRNVDSRETENINNQVSYYKADTLIRNKYMTFEYDLHESKEEGRAEGRVEERREIAAAMLADGDSVEKVVRISKLTEAEVLAIKANLAN
;
A
#
# COMPACT_ATOMS: atom_id res chain seq x y z
N MET A 1 -5.15 22.17 17.67
CA MET A 1 -4.91 23.07 16.52
C MET A 1 -4.38 22.23 15.35
N ASN A 2 -5.22 21.37 14.78
CA ASN A 2 -4.85 20.44 13.70
C ASN A 2 -5.95 20.49 12.63
N ASP A 3 -6.25 21.70 12.19
CA ASP A 3 -7.28 21.93 11.19
C ASP A 3 -6.71 21.60 9.79
N LEU A 4 -7.08 20.43 9.28
CA LEU A 4 -6.75 19.97 7.93
C LEU A 4 -7.21 20.98 6.87
N THR A 5 -8.24 21.77 7.17
CA THR A 5 -8.77 22.82 6.29
C THR A 5 -7.76 23.95 6.07
N TYR A 6 -7.07 24.39 7.12
CA TYR A 6 -6.04 25.43 7.03
C TYR A 6 -4.79 24.93 6.28
N LYS A 7 -4.34 23.69 6.55
CA LYS A 7 -3.22 23.09 5.82
C LYS A 7 -3.53 22.93 4.34
N ASN A 8 -4.75 22.50 4.01
CA ASN A 8 -5.22 22.40 2.63
C ASN A 8 -5.30 23.79 1.96
N TYR A 9 -5.91 24.78 2.62
CA TYR A 9 -5.95 26.16 2.10
C TYR A 9 -4.56 26.74 1.86
N TYR A 10 -3.64 26.54 2.80
CA TYR A 10 -2.26 27.02 2.72
C TYR A 10 -1.50 26.35 1.55
N ILE A 11 -1.62 25.04 1.38
CA ILE A 11 -0.97 24.30 0.28
C ILE A 11 -1.53 24.72 -1.09
N PHE A 12 -2.84 24.90 -1.21
CA PHE A 12 -3.50 25.22 -2.49
C PHE A 12 -3.49 26.71 -2.87
N THR A 13 -3.01 27.61 -2.01
CA THR A 13 -2.88 29.05 -2.32
C THR A 13 -1.44 29.51 -2.50
N ARG A 14 -0.46 28.71 -2.06
CA ARG A 14 0.98 28.99 -2.13
C ARG A 14 1.54 29.12 -3.55
N TYR A 15 0.80 28.68 -4.57
CA TYR A 15 1.17 28.95 -5.96
C TYR A 15 1.37 30.46 -6.23
N LYS A 16 0.73 31.33 -5.45
CA LYS A 16 0.86 32.79 -5.55
C LYS A 16 2.27 33.29 -5.25
N ASP A 17 3.01 32.57 -4.41
CA ASP A 17 4.31 32.97 -3.87
C ASP A 17 5.47 32.64 -4.83
N PHE A 18 5.23 31.84 -5.87
CA PHE A 18 6.23 31.57 -6.89
C PHE A 18 6.44 32.79 -7.77
N THR A 19 7.71 33.15 -7.98
CA THR A 19 8.12 34.30 -8.79
C THR A 19 8.26 33.97 -10.26
N ASP A 20 8.66 32.74 -10.60
CA ASP A 20 8.73 32.27 -11.98
C ASP A 20 7.31 32.06 -12.54
N PRO A 21 6.97 32.67 -13.69
CA PRO A 21 5.61 32.65 -14.23
C PRO A 21 5.19 31.25 -14.72
N VAL A 22 6.12 30.45 -15.23
CA VAL A 22 5.85 29.08 -15.71
C VAL A 22 5.60 28.16 -14.53
N VAL A 23 6.47 28.22 -13.52
CA VAL A 23 6.31 27.44 -12.27
C VAL A 23 5.02 27.85 -11.56
N LYS A 24 4.70 29.14 -11.52
CA LYS A 24 3.46 29.68 -10.95
C LYS A 24 2.22 29.15 -11.67
N ALA A 25 2.21 29.17 -13.01
CA ALA A 25 1.09 28.67 -13.81
C ALA A 25 0.89 27.16 -13.60
N TYR A 26 1.98 26.39 -13.57
CA TYR A 26 1.96 24.97 -13.26
C TYR A 26 1.38 24.71 -11.87
N MET A 27 1.92 25.32 -10.83
CA MET A 27 1.44 25.13 -9.44
C MET A 27 -0.01 25.56 -9.27
N LYS A 28 -0.45 26.61 -9.97
CA LYS A 28 -1.86 27.02 -10.01
C LYS A 28 -2.74 25.92 -10.61
N TYR A 29 -2.35 25.33 -11.75
CA TYR A 29 -3.07 24.23 -12.37
C TYR A 29 -3.18 23.01 -11.45
N PHE A 30 -2.11 22.62 -10.73
CA PHE A 30 -2.19 21.53 -9.75
C PHE A 30 -3.17 21.83 -8.61
N ALA A 31 -3.19 23.09 -8.15
CA ALA A 31 -4.02 23.48 -7.02
C ALA A 31 -5.50 23.67 -7.37
N THR A 32 -5.81 24.20 -8.57
CA THR A 32 -7.17 24.62 -8.92
C THR A 32 -7.76 23.86 -10.12
N ARG A 33 -6.94 23.13 -10.88
CA ARG A 33 -7.27 22.55 -12.19
C ARG A 33 -7.67 23.57 -13.26
N ASN A 34 -7.37 24.86 -13.05
CA ASN A 34 -7.64 25.89 -14.04
C ASN A 34 -6.57 25.88 -15.14
N VAL A 35 -7.03 25.82 -16.38
CA VAL A 35 -6.17 25.84 -17.58
C VAL A 35 -6.07 27.28 -18.07
N ASP A 36 -5.07 28.00 -17.57
CA ASP A 36 -4.90 29.43 -17.84
C ASP A 36 -3.69 29.75 -18.74
N SER A 37 -2.97 28.72 -19.18
CA SER A 37 -1.76 28.82 -20.01
C SER A 37 -1.68 27.68 -21.02
N ARG A 38 -0.91 27.88 -22.10
CA ARG A 38 -0.65 26.88 -23.14
C ARG A 38 0.02 25.62 -22.56
N GLU A 39 0.92 25.79 -21.61
CA GLU A 39 1.62 24.69 -20.93
C GLU A 39 0.63 23.85 -20.13
N THR A 40 -0.26 24.49 -19.38
CA THR A 40 -1.31 23.80 -18.61
C THR A 40 -2.35 23.13 -19.50
N GLU A 41 -2.62 23.69 -20.69
CA GLU A 41 -3.50 23.09 -21.68
C GLU A 41 -2.90 21.80 -22.26
N ASN A 42 -1.61 21.83 -22.61
CA ASN A 42 -0.90 20.65 -23.09
C ASN A 42 -0.92 19.53 -22.03
N ILE A 43 -0.60 19.86 -20.77
CA ILE A 43 -0.68 18.91 -19.65
C ILE A 43 -2.11 18.36 -19.51
N ASN A 44 -3.11 19.22 -19.55
CA ASN A 44 -4.50 18.82 -19.40
C ASN A 44 -4.96 17.88 -20.52
N ASN A 45 -4.53 18.14 -21.76
CA ASN A 45 -4.84 17.29 -22.92
C ASN A 45 -4.16 15.92 -22.80
N GLN A 46 -2.90 15.87 -22.38
CA GLN A 46 -2.19 14.60 -22.15
C GLN A 46 -2.86 13.78 -21.03
N VAL A 47 -3.18 14.41 -19.90
CA VAL A 47 -3.91 13.76 -18.80
C VAL A 47 -5.26 13.25 -19.26
N SER A 48 -5.99 14.04 -20.06
CA SER A 48 -7.30 13.64 -20.59
C SER A 48 -7.18 12.47 -21.56
N TYR A 49 -6.16 12.46 -22.43
CA TYR A 49 -5.85 11.35 -23.32
C TYR A 49 -5.61 10.05 -22.55
N TYR A 50 -4.73 10.05 -21.55
CA TYR A 50 -4.44 8.85 -20.76
C TYR A 50 -5.62 8.39 -19.88
N LYS A 51 -6.50 9.31 -19.48
CA LYS A 51 -7.74 8.97 -18.78
C LYS A 51 -8.79 8.35 -19.71
N ALA A 52 -8.83 8.77 -20.97
CA ALA A 52 -9.74 8.25 -21.98
C ALA A 52 -9.24 6.93 -22.60
N ASP A 53 -7.93 6.69 -22.58
CA ASP A 53 -7.34 5.43 -23.03
C ASP A 53 -7.71 4.28 -22.09
N THR A 54 -8.70 3.49 -22.53
CA THR A 54 -9.23 2.35 -21.81
C THR A 54 -8.17 1.24 -21.63
N LEU A 55 -7.23 1.09 -22.56
CA LEU A 55 -6.18 0.09 -22.47
C LEU A 55 -5.20 0.44 -21.35
N ILE A 56 -4.74 1.69 -21.30
CA ILE A 56 -3.80 2.16 -20.27
C ILE A 56 -4.46 2.15 -18.90
N ARG A 57 -5.72 2.60 -18.80
CA ARG A 57 -6.51 2.52 -17.57
C ARG A 57 -6.64 1.09 -17.06
N ASN A 58 -6.98 0.15 -17.95
CA ASN A 58 -7.13 -1.26 -17.58
C ASN A 58 -5.80 -1.86 -17.11
N LYS A 59 -4.70 -1.60 -17.83
CA LYS A 59 -3.36 -2.07 -17.43
C LYS A 59 -2.97 -1.55 -16.04
N TYR A 60 -3.23 -0.28 -15.75
CA TYR A 60 -2.95 0.30 -14.44
C TYR A 60 -3.80 -0.35 -13.34
N MET A 61 -5.10 -0.53 -13.58
CA MET A 61 -5.99 -1.21 -12.62
C MET A 61 -5.58 -2.66 -12.35
N THR A 62 -5.20 -3.40 -13.39
CA THR A 62 -4.69 -4.77 -13.24
C THR A 62 -3.40 -4.80 -12.43
N PHE A 63 -2.43 -3.94 -12.75
CA PHE A 63 -1.16 -3.88 -12.01
C PHE A 63 -1.36 -3.51 -10.54
N GLU A 64 -2.22 -2.54 -10.24
CA GLU A 64 -2.55 -2.16 -8.85
C GLU A 64 -3.27 -3.29 -8.10
N TYR A 65 -4.17 -4.02 -8.78
CA TYR A 65 -4.83 -5.19 -8.22
C TYR A 65 -3.82 -6.29 -7.88
N ASP A 66 -2.96 -6.67 -8.84
CA ASP A 66 -1.94 -7.71 -8.68
C ASP A 66 -0.97 -7.35 -7.53
N LEU A 67 -0.55 -6.08 -7.44
CA LEU A 67 0.32 -5.61 -6.36
C LEU A 67 -0.38 -5.69 -4.99
N HIS A 68 -1.66 -5.34 -4.93
CA HIS A 68 -2.43 -5.41 -3.70
C HIS A 68 -2.66 -6.86 -3.26
N GLU A 69 -3.03 -7.75 -4.19
CA GLU A 69 -3.22 -9.17 -3.93
C GLU A 69 -1.92 -9.81 -3.46
N SER A 70 -0.81 -9.62 -4.18
CA SER A 70 0.52 -10.12 -3.78
C SER A 70 0.94 -9.64 -2.38
N LYS A 71 0.62 -8.39 -2.03
CA LYS A 71 0.92 -7.86 -0.70
C LYS A 71 0.04 -8.45 0.40
N GLU A 72 -1.22 -8.77 0.11
CA GLU A 72 -2.10 -9.45 1.06
C GLU A 72 -1.74 -10.93 1.21
N GLU A 73 -1.39 -11.61 0.12
CA GLU A 73 -0.85 -12.97 0.12
C GLU A 73 0.43 -13.06 0.95
N GLY A 74 1.42 -12.20 0.68
CA GLY A 74 2.67 -12.19 1.44
C GLY A 74 2.47 -11.88 2.93
N ARG A 75 1.47 -11.05 3.29
CA ARG A 75 1.10 -10.85 4.71
C ARG A 75 0.44 -12.07 5.31
N ALA A 76 -0.39 -12.79 4.55
CA ALA A 76 -1.03 -14.01 5.01
C ALA A 76 0.00 -15.11 5.24
N GLU A 77 0.90 -15.32 4.27
CA GLU A 77 2.02 -16.25 4.37
C GLU A 77 2.91 -15.93 5.57
N GLY A 78 3.31 -14.65 5.74
CA GLY A 78 4.12 -14.23 6.88
C GLY A 78 3.47 -14.50 8.25
N ARG A 79 2.14 -14.31 8.37
CA ARG A 79 1.41 -14.65 9.61
C ARG A 79 1.38 -16.16 9.87
N VAL A 80 1.31 -16.98 8.82
CA VAL A 80 1.34 -18.44 8.96
C VAL A 80 2.73 -18.89 9.37
N GLU A 81 3.78 -18.33 8.76
CA GLU A 81 5.16 -18.66 9.09
C GLU A 81 5.52 -18.25 10.53
N GLU A 82 5.14 -17.05 10.96
CA GLU A 82 5.34 -16.61 12.36
C GLU A 82 4.67 -17.57 13.36
N ARG A 83 3.45 -18.05 13.07
CA ARG A 83 2.76 -19.05 13.92
C ARG A 83 3.50 -20.38 13.98
N ARG A 84 4.11 -20.80 12.86
CA ARG A 84 4.93 -22.03 12.79
C ARG A 84 6.24 -21.87 13.55
N GLU A 85 6.91 -20.74 13.41
CA GLU A 85 8.14 -20.42 14.16
C GLU A 85 7.88 -20.39 15.67
N ILE A 86 6.81 -19.71 16.12
CA ILE A 86 6.41 -19.69 17.53
C ILE A 86 6.11 -21.11 18.03
N ALA A 87 5.37 -21.90 17.25
CA ALA A 87 5.06 -23.28 17.61
C ALA A 87 6.33 -24.15 17.72
N ALA A 88 7.27 -23.99 16.80
CA ALA A 88 8.54 -24.71 16.82
C ALA A 88 9.39 -24.32 18.05
N ALA A 89 9.51 -23.03 18.35
CA ALA A 89 10.24 -22.54 19.52
C ALA A 89 9.63 -23.07 20.83
N MET A 90 8.31 -23.01 20.98
CA MET A 90 7.63 -23.55 22.17
C MET A 90 7.84 -25.06 22.34
N LEU A 91 7.76 -25.82 21.24
CA LEU A 91 8.02 -27.27 21.28
C LEU A 91 9.47 -27.59 21.65
N ALA A 92 10.44 -26.80 21.16
CA ALA A 92 11.85 -26.94 21.53
C ALA A 92 12.09 -26.63 23.02
N ASP A 93 11.35 -25.68 23.58
CA ASP A 93 11.37 -25.35 25.01
C ASP A 93 10.64 -26.39 25.90
N GLY A 94 10.04 -27.42 25.29
CA GLY A 94 9.39 -28.53 25.99
C GLY A 94 7.92 -28.29 26.36
N ASP A 95 7.25 -27.29 25.77
CA ASP A 95 5.83 -27.07 25.98
C ASP A 95 4.96 -28.22 25.42
N SER A 96 3.80 -28.47 26.05
CA SER A 96 2.87 -29.51 25.60
C SER A 96 2.18 -29.14 24.27
N VAL A 97 1.84 -30.15 23.47
CA VAL A 97 1.15 -29.98 22.18
C VAL A 97 -0.15 -29.21 22.34
N GLU A 98 -0.94 -29.48 23.39
CA GLU A 98 -2.20 -28.77 23.63
C GLU A 98 -1.98 -27.28 23.90
N LYS A 99 -0.92 -26.93 24.64
CA LYS A 99 -0.57 -25.53 24.92
C LYS A 99 -0.15 -24.81 23.64
N VAL A 100 0.64 -25.46 22.80
CA VAL A 100 1.12 -24.91 21.53
C VAL A 100 -0.03 -24.65 20.57
N VAL A 101 -0.92 -25.63 20.37
CA VAL A 101 -2.14 -25.49 19.54
C VAL A 101 -2.97 -24.26 19.96
N ARG A 102 -3.17 -24.08 21.28
CA ARG A 102 -3.95 -22.97 21.81
C ARG A 102 -3.32 -21.60 21.54
N ILE A 103 -1.98 -21.50 21.58
CA ILE A 103 -1.24 -20.24 21.46
C ILE A 103 -0.97 -19.88 19.99
N SER A 104 -0.43 -20.82 19.20
CA SER A 104 -0.10 -20.59 17.78
C SER A 104 -1.33 -20.52 16.88
N LYS A 105 -2.50 -20.99 17.36
CA LYS A 105 -3.74 -21.13 16.58
C LYS A 105 -3.59 -22.05 15.36
N LEU A 106 -2.58 -22.90 15.36
CA LEU A 106 -2.41 -23.98 14.39
C LEU A 106 -3.27 -25.18 14.80
N THR A 107 -3.57 -26.04 13.85
CA THR A 107 -4.24 -27.31 14.12
C THR A 107 -3.31 -28.28 14.83
N GLU A 108 -3.87 -29.24 15.56
CA GLU A 108 -3.07 -30.28 16.25
C GLU A 108 -2.20 -31.08 15.28
N ALA A 109 -2.72 -31.39 14.08
CA ALA A 109 -1.96 -32.07 13.03
C ALA A 109 -0.74 -31.27 12.57
N GLU A 110 -0.86 -29.95 12.39
CA GLU A 110 0.26 -29.08 12.01
C GLU A 110 1.32 -29.01 13.12
N VAL A 111 0.90 -28.88 14.38
CA VAL A 111 1.84 -28.87 15.52
C VAL A 111 2.57 -30.21 15.67
N LEU A 112 1.88 -31.33 15.45
CA LEU A 112 2.51 -32.66 15.45
C LEU A 112 3.52 -32.82 14.30
N ALA A 113 3.20 -32.29 13.10
CA ALA A 113 4.14 -32.30 11.98
C ALA A 113 5.40 -31.47 12.28
N ILE A 114 5.26 -30.29 12.88
CA ILE A 114 6.40 -29.46 13.33
C ILE A 114 7.23 -30.22 14.36
N LYS A 115 6.57 -30.85 15.35
CA LYS A 115 7.24 -31.64 16.38
C LYS A 115 8.03 -32.82 15.79
N ALA A 116 7.48 -33.49 14.79
CA ALA A 116 8.15 -34.59 14.09
C ALA A 116 9.38 -34.09 13.32
N ASN A 117 9.29 -32.93 12.67
CA ASN A 117 10.41 -32.33 11.94
C ASN A 117 11.54 -31.87 12.86
N LEU A 118 11.25 -31.48 14.11
CA LEU A 118 12.27 -31.11 15.11
C LEU A 118 13.00 -32.32 15.72
N ALA A 119 12.43 -33.52 15.61
CA ALA A 119 12.99 -34.75 16.18
C ALA A 119 13.93 -35.50 15.21
N ASN A 120 14.02 -35.05 13.96
CA ASN A 120 14.94 -35.53 12.93
C ASN A 120 16.20 -34.65 12.88
#